data_AF-A0AA39KNC5-F1
#
_entry.id   AF-A0AA39KNC5-F1
#
_cell.length_a   1.000
_cell.length_b   1.000
_cell.length_c   1.000
_cell.angle_alpha   90.00
_cell.angle_beta   90.00
_cell.angle_gamma   90.00
#
_symmetry.space_group_name_H-M   'P 1'
#
loop_
_entity.id
_entity.type
_entity.pdbx_description
1 polymer ?
#
loop_
_entity_poly.entity_id
_entity_poly.type
_entity_poly.pdbx_seq_one_letter_code
_entity_poly.pdbx_strand_id
1 'polypeptide(L)'
;MGCCCSLFNKDNGLQSGEVNERTHLLVDPVSNNTNIPRVHSDDYVNQYASSIPKKTDEQSALNRILHETAANVIDVGALDSHNLEQHEYMDRSRAYSKKIESGEVKVPQSVSCLLNDIPVPEKTLAADPIALEDEELIKGMLKKAVAALNDVRVEHKEDLVVPFIS
;
A
#
# COMPACT_ATOMS: atom_id res chain seq x y z
N MET A 1 -40.67 -10.95 -0.46
CA MET A 1 -40.88 -10.20 0.78
C MET A 1 -39.54 -9.61 1.20
N GLY A 2 -39.17 -8.49 0.60
CA GLY A 2 -37.94 -7.76 0.90
C GLY A 2 -38.20 -6.79 2.03
N CYS A 3 -37.30 -6.73 3.00
CA CYS A 3 -37.38 -5.78 4.10
C CYS A 3 -36.25 -4.75 3.95
N CYS A 4 -36.67 -3.50 3.77
CA CYS A 4 -35.85 -2.31 3.74
C CYS A 4 -35.56 -1.84 5.17
N CYS A 5 -34.32 -1.47 5.46
CA CYS A 5 -33.99 -0.64 6.62
C CYS A 5 -33.17 0.57 6.17
N SER A 6 -33.87 1.62 5.77
CA SER A 6 -33.37 2.99 5.71
C SER A 6 -33.98 3.75 6.89
N LEU A 7 -33.23 3.99 7.96
CA LEU A 7 -33.46 5.06 8.92
C LEU A 7 -32.28 5.12 9.90
N PHE A 8 -31.32 6.00 9.62
CA PHE A 8 -30.99 7.13 10.51
C PHE A 8 -30.08 8.09 9.73
N ASN A 9 -30.70 9.08 9.07
CA ASN A 9 -30.03 10.34 8.81
C ASN A 9 -29.77 10.99 10.17
N LYS A 10 -28.50 11.04 10.55
CA LYS A 10 -28.02 11.93 11.59
C LYS A 10 -26.80 12.63 11.02
N ASP A 11 -27.05 13.82 10.48
CA ASP A 11 -26.03 14.79 10.12
C ASP A 11 -25.10 14.99 11.32
N ASN A 12 -23.88 14.49 11.19
CA ASN A 12 -22.70 14.90 11.93
C ASN A 12 -21.52 14.48 11.07
N GLY A 13 -20.78 15.47 10.57
CA GLY A 13 -19.72 15.32 9.58
C GLY A 13 -18.69 14.26 9.98
N LEU A 14 -18.82 13.08 9.40
CA LEU A 14 -17.74 12.11 9.28
C LEU A 14 -17.11 12.37 7.93
N GLN A 15 -15.93 13.00 7.93
CA GLN A 15 -15.02 13.00 6.79
C GLN A 15 -14.69 11.54 6.48
N SER A 16 -15.52 10.95 5.65
CA SER A 16 -15.42 9.61 5.13
C SER A 16 -14.34 9.61 4.07
N GLY A 17 -13.14 9.16 4.42
CA GLY A 17 -12.23 8.50 3.48
C GLY A 17 -11.92 9.25 2.19
N GLU A 18 -11.78 10.58 2.23
CA GLU A 18 -11.18 11.29 1.11
C GLU A 18 -9.70 10.93 1.04
N VAL A 19 -9.28 10.43 -0.12
CA VAL A 19 -7.87 10.23 -0.46
C VAL A 19 -7.21 11.60 -0.39
N ASN A 20 -6.34 11.81 0.59
CA ASN A 20 -5.64 13.06 0.82
C ASN A 20 -4.16 12.90 0.42
N GLU A 21 -3.43 14.01 0.30
CA GLU A 21 -1.98 14.08 0.02
C GLU A 21 -1.09 13.28 0.99
N ARG A 22 -1.65 12.82 2.12
CA ARG A 22 -0.99 11.95 3.11
C ARG A 22 -1.31 10.47 2.95
N THR A 23 -2.18 10.10 2.02
CA THR A 23 -2.52 8.71 1.75
C THR A 23 -1.40 8.08 0.91
N HIS A 24 -0.63 7.18 1.52
CA HIS A 24 0.46 6.48 0.84
C HIS A 24 -0.08 5.71 -0.37
N LEU A 25 0.44 6.03 -1.56
CA LEU A 25 0.00 5.44 -2.82
C LEU A 25 0.46 3.99 -3.03
N LEU A 26 1.40 3.52 -2.21
CA LEU A 26 1.99 2.20 -2.32
C LEU A 26 1.97 1.51 -0.94
N VAL A 27 1.24 0.41 -0.86
CA VAL A 27 1.42 -0.58 0.21
C VAL A 27 2.67 -1.37 -0.16
N ASP A 28 3.75 -1.15 0.59
CA ASP A 28 4.97 -1.97 0.71
C ASP A 28 5.63 -2.46 -0.62
N PRO A 29 6.84 -1.98 -1.01
CA PRO A 29 7.39 -2.22 -2.35
C PRO A 29 7.88 -3.65 -2.63
N VAL A 30 7.57 -4.65 -1.79
CA VAL A 30 8.08 -6.02 -1.98
C VAL A 30 7.06 -6.89 -2.72
N SER A 31 6.75 -6.55 -3.97
CA SER A 31 6.19 -7.52 -4.91
C SER A 31 6.77 -7.31 -6.31
N ASN A 32 8.02 -7.75 -6.46
CA ASN A 32 8.74 -7.88 -7.72
C ASN A 32 7.97 -8.84 -8.64
N ASN A 33 7.21 -8.31 -9.60
CA ASN A 33 6.75 -9.09 -10.77
C ASN A 33 6.52 -8.16 -11.97
N THR A 34 7.49 -7.29 -12.24
CA THR A 34 7.63 -6.70 -13.57
C THR A 34 8.57 -7.56 -14.39
N ASN A 35 8.06 -8.11 -15.49
CA ASN A 35 8.78 -8.89 -16.50
C ASN A 35 9.72 -7.97 -17.32
N ILE A 36 10.61 -7.26 -16.64
CA ILE A 36 11.70 -6.53 -17.27
C ILE A 36 12.87 -7.51 -17.34
N PRO A 37 13.47 -7.76 -18.51
CA PRO A 37 14.67 -8.60 -18.61
C PRO A 37 15.78 -8.00 -17.74
N ARG A 38 15.98 -8.57 -16.54
CA ARG A 38 17.15 -8.26 -15.70
C ARG A 38 18.34 -8.87 -16.43
N VAL A 39 19.18 -8.02 -17.03
CA VAL A 39 20.43 -8.46 -17.66
C VAL A 39 21.31 -9.05 -16.56
N HIS A 40 21.71 -10.30 -16.76
CA HIS A 40 22.50 -11.15 -15.87
C HIS A 40 23.76 -10.42 -15.36
N SER A 41 23.97 -10.40 -14.04
CA SER A 41 25.07 -9.68 -13.38
C SER A 41 26.31 -10.55 -13.12
N ASP A 42 26.72 -11.36 -14.10
CA ASP A 42 27.82 -12.32 -13.90
C ASP A 42 29.20 -11.83 -14.38
N ASP A 43 29.30 -10.61 -14.93
CA ASP A 43 30.56 -10.12 -15.53
C ASP A 43 31.55 -9.50 -14.52
N TYR A 44 31.36 -9.65 -13.21
CA TYR A 44 32.24 -9.01 -12.21
C TYR A 44 33.59 -9.74 -12.00
N VAL A 45 33.82 -10.90 -12.63
CA VAL A 45 35.04 -11.70 -12.43
C VAL A 45 35.77 -11.96 -13.76
N ASN A 46 36.35 -10.91 -14.36
CA ASN A 46 37.45 -11.07 -15.32
C ASN A 46 38.33 -9.81 -15.34
N GLN A 47 39.05 -9.59 -14.24
CA GLN A 47 40.20 -8.68 -14.24
C GLN A 47 41.41 -9.43 -14.82
N TYR A 48 42.05 -8.83 -15.82
CA TYR A 48 43.29 -9.24 -16.51
C TYR A 48 43.16 -10.17 -17.74
N ALA A 49 42.70 -9.58 -18.86
CA ALA A 49 43.26 -9.87 -20.18
C ALA A 49 43.07 -8.67 -21.13
N SER A 50 44.17 -7.91 -21.28
CA SER A 50 44.64 -7.27 -22.51
C SER A 50 43.67 -6.58 -23.48
N SER A 51 43.89 -5.26 -23.62
CA SER A 51 43.81 -4.45 -24.84
C SER A 51 42.47 -4.36 -25.60
N ILE A 52 41.78 -3.24 -25.40
CA ILE A 52 41.09 -2.35 -26.36
C ILE A 52 39.93 -1.67 -25.60
N PRO A 53 39.81 -0.33 -25.56
CA PRO A 53 38.59 0.30 -25.08
C PRO A 53 37.47 -0.07 -26.05
N LYS A 54 36.62 -1.04 -25.68
CA LYS A 54 35.41 -1.34 -26.43
C LYS A 54 34.48 -0.14 -26.24
N LYS A 55 34.47 0.79 -27.19
CA LYS A 55 33.54 1.94 -27.28
C LYS A 55 32.08 1.56 -26.98
N THR A 56 31.72 0.29 -27.17
CA THR A 56 30.41 -0.30 -26.86
C THR A 56 30.05 -0.28 -25.37
N ASP A 57 31.01 -0.42 -24.45
CA ASP A 57 30.73 -0.52 -23.00
C ASP A 57 30.38 0.85 -22.39
N GLU A 58 31.16 1.89 -22.74
CA GLU A 58 30.86 3.27 -22.34
C GLU A 58 29.50 3.73 -22.87
N GLN A 59 29.16 3.39 -24.13
CA GLN A 59 27.86 3.73 -24.70
C GLN A 59 26.70 2.97 -24.02
N SER A 60 26.92 1.72 -23.60
CA SER A 60 25.95 0.93 -22.84
C SER A 60 25.73 1.50 -21.44
N ALA A 61 26.80 1.90 -20.75
CA ALA A 61 26.73 2.56 -19.45
C ALA A 61 25.96 3.88 -19.52
N LEU A 62 26.20 4.69 -20.55
CA LEU A 62 25.46 5.94 -20.79
C LEU A 62 23.98 5.67 -21.07
N ASN A 63 23.64 4.65 -21.87
CA ASN A 63 22.25 4.25 -22.10
C ASN A 63 21.56 3.80 -20.81
N ARG A 64 22.26 3.06 -19.94
CA ARG A 64 21.71 2.67 -18.62
C ARG A 64 21.44 3.89 -17.75
N ILE A 65 22.38 4.83 -17.68
CA ILE A 65 22.21 6.08 -16.92
C ILE A 65 21.01 6.86 -17.45
N LEU A 66 20.86 6.97 -18.77
CA LEU A 66 19.73 7.66 -19.39
C LEU A 66 18.39 6.98 -19.08
N HIS A 67 18.30 5.65 -19.21
CA HIS A 67 17.08 4.91 -18.90
C HIS A 67 16.71 4.96 -17.41
N GLU A 68 17.70 4.83 -16.52
CA GLU A 68 17.51 4.95 -15.08
C GLU A 68 17.07 6.37 -14.70
N THR A 69 17.71 7.39 -15.27
CA THR A 69 17.32 8.79 -15.04
C THR A 69 15.90 9.04 -15.56
N ALA A 70 15.56 8.57 -16.77
CA ALA A 70 14.23 8.72 -17.34
C ALA A 70 13.14 8.03 -16.49
N ALA A 71 13.45 6.90 -15.85
CA ALA A 71 12.51 6.22 -14.96
C ALA A 71 12.36 6.93 -13.59
N ASN A 72 13.40 7.61 -13.12
CA ASN A 72 13.44 8.26 -11.80
C ASN A 72 12.98 9.73 -11.83
N VAL A 73 12.97 10.36 -13.00
CA VAL A 73 12.46 11.74 -13.15
C VAL A 73 10.93 11.73 -13.07
N ILE A 74 10.39 12.55 -12.19
CA ILE A 74 8.95 12.71 -12.00
C ILE A 74 8.44 13.70 -13.05
N ASP A 75 7.57 13.24 -13.96
CA ASP A 75 6.82 14.12 -14.85
C ASP A 75 5.65 14.77 -14.10
N VAL A 76 5.84 16.02 -13.71
CA VAL A 76 4.82 16.82 -13.01
C VAL A 76 3.65 17.23 -13.90
N GLY A 77 3.77 17.08 -15.23
CA GLY A 77 2.74 17.41 -16.22
C GLY A 77 1.82 16.24 -16.60
N ALA A 78 2.09 15.02 -16.12
CA ALA A 78 1.37 13.80 -16.50
C ALA A 78 -0.04 13.64 -15.89
N LEU A 79 -0.70 14.74 -15.49
CA LEU A 79 -2.02 14.70 -14.84
C LEU A 79 -3.19 14.43 -15.81
N ASP A 80 -2.95 14.50 -17.12
CA ASP A 80 -3.98 14.17 -18.11
C ASP A 80 -4.20 12.66 -18.19
N SER A 81 -5.35 12.23 -17.68
CA SER A 81 -5.83 10.84 -17.64
C SER A 81 -6.18 10.24 -19.02
N HIS A 82 -5.82 10.91 -20.12
CA HIS A 82 -6.30 10.61 -21.47
C HIS A 82 -5.26 9.97 -22.41
N ASN A 83 -4.15 9.45 -21.90
CA ASN A 83 -3.17 8.73 -22.73
C ASN A 83 -3.64 7.32 -23.17
N LEU A 84 -4.92 6.99 -23.01
CA LEU A 84 -5.49 5.72 -23.42
C LEU A 84 -6.73 5.94 -24.27
N GLU A 85 -6.73 5.38 -25.47
CA GLU A 85 -7.88 5.47 -26.37
C GLU A 85 -8.99 4.50 -25.92
N GLN A 86 -10.25 4.87 -26.16
CA GLN A 86 -11.41 4.08 -25.73
C GLN A 86 -11.38 2.64 -26.27
N HIS A 87 -10.92 2.42 -27.51
CA HIS A 87 -10.86 1.07 -28.06
C HIS A 87 -9.76 0.23 -27.39
N GLU A 88 -8.62 0.81 -27.02
CA GLU A 88 -7.55 0.11 -26.31
C GLU A 88 -8.02 -0.31 -24.92
N TYR A 89 -8.78 0.55 -24.25
CA TYR A 89 -9.45 0.20 -23.00
C TYR A 89 -10.36 -1.02 -23.17
N MET A 90 -11.24 -1.00 -24.17
CA MET A 90 -12.22 -2.07 -24.42
C MET A 90 -11.54 -3.40 -24.77
N ASP A 91 -10.49 -3.37 -25.59
CA ASP A 91 -9.76 -4.59 -25.96
C ASP A 91 -8.97 -5.16 -24.79
N ARG A 92 -8.34 -4.32 -23.96
CA ARG A 92 -7.69 -4.78 -22.72
C ARG A 92 -8.70 -5.36 -21.74
N SER A 93 -9.86 -4.72 -21.57
CA SER A 93 -10.95 -5.22 -20.74
C SER A 93 -11.38 -6.62 -21.19
N ARG A 94 -11.66 -6.80 -22.49
CA ARG A 94 -12.02 -8.11 -23.05
C ARG A 94 -10.92 -9.16 -22.86
N ALA A 95 -9.66 -8.78 -23.06
CA ALA A 95 -8.52 -9.68 -22.88
C ALA A 95 -8.39 -10.14 -21.42
N TYR A 96 -8.58 -9.25 -20.44
CA TYR A 96 -8.54 -9.60 -19.03
C TYR A 96 -9.72 -10.48 -18.62
N SER A 97 -10.94 -10.16 -19.05
CA SER A 97 -12.11 -11.01 -18.82
C SER A 97 -11.89 -12.43 -19.34
N LYS A 98 -11.37 -12.57 -20.56
CA LYS A 98 -11.05 -13.88 -21.15
C LYS A 98 -10.02 -14.67 -20.33
N LYS A 99 -8.97 -14.01 -19.81
CA LYS A 99 -7.95 -14.64 -18.96
C LYS A 99 -8.49 -15.08 -17.59
N ILE A 100 -9.42 -14.31 -17.04
CA ILE A 100 -10.10 -14.66 -15.77
C ILE A 100 -11.03 -15.87 -16.01
N GLU A 101 -11.82 -15.85 -17.07
CA GLU A 101 -12.74 -16.94 -17.42
C GLU A 101 -12.03 -18.24 -17.79
N SER A 102 -10.86 -18.16 -18.45
CA SER A 102 -10.06 -19.33 -18.81
C SER A 102 -9.37 -20.01 -17.63
N GLY A 103 -9.54 -19.49 -16.41
CA GLY A 103 -8.99 -20.08 -15.19
C GLY A 103 -7.48 -19.94 -15.05
N GLU A 104 -6.81 -19.11 -15.86
CA GLU A 104 -5.40 -18.74 -15.66
C GLU A 104 -5.21 -18.02 -14.32
N VAL A 105 -6.27 -17.35 -13.85
CA VAL A 105 -6.34 -16.69 -12.54
C VAL A 105 -7.27 -17.47 -11.62
N LYS A 106 -6.71 -18.16 -10.62
CA LYS A 106 -7.49 -18.81 -9.57
C LYS A 106 -8.03 -17.76 -8.60
N VAL A 107 -9.29 -17.36 -8.75
CA VAL A 107 -9.98 -16.50 -7.78
C VAL A 107 -10.45 -17.37 -6.61
N PRO A 108 -10.08 -17.05 -5.35
CA PRO A 108 -10.59 -17.78 -4.20
C PRO A 108 -12.12 -17.65 -4.12
N GLN A 109 -12.83 -18.74 -4.41
CA GLN A 109 -14.26 -18.87 -4.12
C GLN A 109 -14.43 -19.30 -2.67
N SER A 110 -14.18 -18.38 -1.73
CA SER A 110 -14.56 -18.60 -0.35
C SER A 110 -15.46 -17.46 0.10
N VAL A 111 -16.75 -17.77 0.25
CA VAL A 111 -17.57 -17.02 1.18
C VAL A 111 -17.11 -17.45 2.56
N SER A 112 -16.29 -16.62 3.20
CA SER A 112 -15.92 -16.83 4.59
C SER A 112 -17.19 -16.73 5.43
N CYS A 113 -17.70 -17.86 5.90
CA CYS A 113 -18.65 -17.85 7.03
C CYS A 113 -17.87 -17.56 8.32
N LEU A 114 -18.43 -16.66 9.14
CA LEU A 114 -17.87 -16.34 10.45
C LEU A 114 -18.05 -17.54 11.39
N LEU A 115 -17.08 -17.74 12.29
CA LEU A 115 -17.16 -18.70 13.40
C LEU A 115 -17.22 -20.19 12.99
N ASN A 116 -16.69 -20.55 11.82
CA ASN A 116 -16.57 -21.97 11.38
C ASN A 116 -15.71 -22.84 12.32
N ASP A 117 -14.86 -22.19 13.09
CA ASP A 117 -13.91 -22.78 14.02
C ASP A 117 -14.51 -23.05 15.41
N ILE A 118 -15.76 -22.63 15.67
CA ILE A 118 -16.43 -22.85 16.95
C ILE A 118 -17.39 -24.05 16.83
N PRO A 119 -16.99 -25.26 17.26
CA PRO A 119 -17.79 -26.48 17.07
C PRO A 119 -19.08 -26.50 17.89
N VAL A 120 -19.14 -25.80 19.01
CA VAL A 120 -20.32 -25.73 19.90
C VAL A 120 -20.46 -24.31 20.49
N PRO A 121 -21.11 -23.37 19.80
CA PRO A 121 -21.17 -21.97 20.21
C PRO A 121 -21.90 -21.75 21.54
N GLU A 122 -22.95 -22.51 21.82
CA GLU A 122 -23.72 -22.41 23.07
C GLU A 122 -22.85 -22.69 24.30
N LYS A 123 -21.99 -23.70 24.21
CA LYS A 123 -21.07 -24.06 25.31
C LYS A 123 -20.02 -22.97 25.53
N THR A 124 -19.47 -22.41 24.45
CA THR A 124 -18.47 -21.33 24.53
C THR A 124 -19.07 -20.07 25.15
N LEU A 125 -20.32 -19.73 24.80
CA LEU A 125 -21.01 -18.55 25.35
C LEU A 125 -21.48 -18.75 26.80
N ALA A 126 -21.70 -19.99 27.23
CA ALA A 126 -22.08 -20.33 28.60
C ALA A 126 -20.88 -20.52 29.56
N ALA A 127 -19.65 -20.38 29.05
CA ALA A 127 -18.45 -20.46 29.87
C ALA A 127 -18.36 -19.27 30.84
N ASP A 128 -17.56 -19.44 31.90
CA ASP A 128 -17.32 -18.36 32.86
C ASP A 128 -16.74 -17.13 32.15
N PRO A 129 -17.22 -15.92 32.49
CA PRO A 129 -16.71 -14.68 31.91
C PRO A 129 -15.26 -14.44 32.33
N ILE A 130 -14.60 -13.50 31.64
CA ILE A 130 -13.25 -13.05 32.03
C ILE A 130 -13.22 -12.62 33.49
N ALA A 131 -12.15 -12.99 34.19
CA ALA A 131 -11.95 -12.62 35.59
C ALA A 131 -11.83 -11.09 35.74
N LEU A 132 -12.37 -10.55 36.84
CA LEU A 132 -12.36 -9.10 37.08
C LEU A 132 -10.94 -8.56 37.24
N GLU A 133 -10.04 -9.37 37.80
CA GLU A 133 -8.62 -9.04 37.98
C GLU A 133 -7.92 -8.83 36.63
N ASP A 134 -8.25 -9.65 35.63
CA ASP A 134 -7.71 -9.53 34.28
C ASP A 134 -8.25 -8.26 33.58
N GLU A 135 -9.53 -7.95 33.77
CA GLU A 135 -10.13 -6.72 33.24
C GLU A 135 -9.48 -5.47 33.83
N GLU A 136 -9.25 -5.45 35.14
CA GLU A 136 -8.55 -4.36 35.83
C GLU A 136 -7.09 -4.22 35.36
N LEU A 137 -6.38 -5.34 35.18
CA LEU A 137 -5.03 -5.37 34.65
C LEU A 137 -4.97 -4.75 33.24
N ILE A 138 -5.85 -5.18 32.34
CA ILE A 138 -5.94 -4.66 30.97
C ILE A 138 -6.21 -3.15 30.98
N LYS A 139 -7.19 -2.70 31.78
CA LYS A 139 -7.50 -1.27 31.92
C LYS A 139 -6.32 -0.48 32.49
N GLY A 140 -5.60 -1.04 33.46
CA GLY A 140 -4.42 -0.43 34.06
C GLY A 140 -3.28 -0.27 33.05
N MET A 141 -3.02 -1.30 32.24
CA MET A 141 -2.04 -1.23 31.16
C MET A 141 -2.41 -0.18 30.11
N LEU A 142 -3.68 -0.15 29.68
CA LEU A 142 -4.16 0.84 28.72
C LEU A 142 -3.99 2.27 29.22
N LYS A 143 -4.33 2.55 30.48
CA LYS A 143 -4.14 3.88 31.10
C LYS A 143 -2.68 4.32 31.06
N LYS A 144 -1.74 3.42 31.34
CA LYS A 144 -0.30 3.71 31.28
C LYS A 144 0.16 3.98 29.84
N ALA A 145 -0.32 3.20 28.88
CA ALA A 145 0.01 3.41 27.46
C ALA A 145 -0.52 4.76 26.94
N VAL A 146 -1.75 5.13 27.30
CA VAL A 146 -2.34 6.43 26.96
C VAL A 146 -1.56 7.58 27.62
N ALA A 147 -1.16 7.42 28.88
CA ALA A 147 -0.33 8.41 29.56
C ALA A 147 1.01 8.62 28.84
N ALA A 148 1.69 7.53 28.46
CA ALA A 148 2.96 7.61 27.72
C ALA A 148 2.78 8.24 26.32
N LEU A 149 1.65 8.01 25.65
CA LEU A 149 1.37 8.63 24.34
C LEU A 149 1.23 10.15 24.45
N ASN A 150 0.68 10.67 25.56
CA ASN A 150 0.58 12.11 25.79
C ASN A 150 1.95 12.79 25.96
N ASP A 151 2.99 12.04 26.30
CA ASP A 151 4.36 12.54 26.37
C ASP A 151 5.02 12.65 24.99
N VAL A 152 4.43 12.06 23.95
CA VAL A 152 4.85 12.25 22.56
C VAL A 152 4.28 13.58 22.03
N ARG A 153 4.95 14.68 22.40
CA ARG A 153 4.62 16.03 21.94
C ARG A 153 5.88 16.85 21.72
N VAL A 154 5.80 17.85 20.85
CA VAL A 154 6.89 18.81 20.64
C VAL A 154 6.90 19.80 21.80
N GLU A 155 8.01 19.85 22.54
CA GLU A 155 8.24 20.88 23.54
C GLU A 155 8.66 22.19 22.84
N HIS A 156 7.86 23.24 23.03
CA HIS A 156 8.18 24.56 22.53
C HIS A 156 9.38 25.15 23.30
N LYS A 157 10.42 25.58 22.57
CA LYS A 157 11.62 26.21 23.15
C LYS A 157 11.78 27.67 22.77
N GLU A 158 11.54 28.00 21.50
CA GLU A 158 11.74 29.34 20.94
C GLU A 158 10.64 29.63 19.91
N ASP A 159 10.39 30.91 19.67
CA ASP A 159 9.43 31.37 18.68
C ASP A 159 9.90 31.04 17.27
N LEU A 160 9.13 30.22 16.55
CA LEU A 160 9.40 29.87 15.15
C LEU A 160 9.12 31.03 14.19
N VAL A 161 8.35 32.03 14.63
CA VAL A 161 7.93 33.17 13.82
C VAL A 161 8.21 34.44 14.61
N VAL A 162 9.06 35.30 14.05
CA VAL A 162 9.34 36.63 14.62
C VAL A 162 8.76 37.68 13.66
N PRO A 163 7.82 38.53 14.13
CA PRO A 163 7.27 39.58 13.30
C PRO A 163 8.29 40.71 13.10
N PHE A 164 8.43 41.17 11.87
CA PHE A 164 9.20 42.40 11.58
C PHE A 164 8.29 43.60 11.77
N ILE A 165 8.74 44.55 12.60
CA ILE A 165 8.06 45.83 12.82
C ILE A 165 8.27 46.69 11.57
N SER A 166 7.18 47.11 10.93
CA SER A 166 7.18 48.06 9.79
C SER A 166 7.24 49.51 10.27
#